data_AF-A0A1Z9TA05-F1
#
_entry.id   AF-A0A1Z9TA05-F1
#
_cell.length_a   1.000
_cell.length_b   1.000
_cell.length_c   1.000
_cell.angle_alpha   90.00
_cell.angle_beta   90.00
_cell.angle_gamma   90.00
#
_symmetry.space_group_name_H-M   'P 1'
#
loop_
_entity.id
_entity.type
_entity.pdbx_description
1 polymer ?
#
loop_
_entity_poly.entity_id
_entity_poly.type
_entity_poly.pdbx_seq_one_letter_code
_entity_poly.pdbx_strand_id
1 'polypeptide(L)'
;MAQTQNAGAVVAPGHVGGKVIAGIQIDFGADVSAKLAVGSAVDATLKAIMNEGLTAFAIGTVDATGGTGQGLKVLFEGEHGTDTYDGSNSESLAAHLEDVVQALGTVDGINLAGAGITAFDL
;
A
#
# COMPACT_ATOMS: atom_id res chain seq x y z
N MET A 1 -16.22 -22.86 40.67
CA MET A 1 -14.91 -22.53 40.05
C MET A 1 -15.16 -21.39 39.09
N ALA A 2 -14.59 -20.21 39.36
CA ALA A 2 -14.76 -19.07 38.47
C ALA A 2 -13.92 -19.30 37.21
N GLN A 3 -14.55 -19.23 36.04
CA GLN A 3 -13.85 -19.26 34.77
C GLN A 3 -13.03 -17.97 34.66
N THR A 4 -11.71 -18.07 34.70
CA THR A 4 -10.83 -16.97 34.32
C THR A 4 -11.16 -16.59 32.89
N GLN A 5 -11.88 -15.49 32.70
CA GLN A 5 -12.05 -14.89 31.39
C GLN A 5 -10.67 -14.41 30.97
N ASN A 6 -10.04 -15.13 30.04
CA ASN A 6 -8.89 -14.59 29.33
C ASN A 6 -9.44 -13.35 28.60
N ALA A 7 -9.12 -12.17 29.10
CA ALA A 7 -9.39 -10.93 28.38
C ALA A 7 -8.51 -10.99 27.13
N GLY A 8 -9.01 -11.65 26.08
CA GLY A 8 -8.41 -11.56 24.77
C GLY A 8 -8.41 -10.08 24.45
N ALA A 9 -7.23 -9.46 24.54
CA ALA A 9 -7.07 -8.09 24.12
C ALA A 9 -7.62 -8.04 22.69
N VAL A 10 -8.67 -7.24 22.47
CA VAL A 10 -9.08 -6.91 21.11
C VAL A 10 -7.81 -6.42 20.44
N VAL A 11 -7.35 -7.15 19.43
CA VAL A 11 -6.12 -6.82 18.74
C VAL A 11 -6.26 -5.38 18.25
N ALA A 12 -5.23 -4.55 18.48
CA ALA A 12 -5.27 -3.14 18.10
C ALA A 12 -5.63 -3.00 16.60
N PRO A 13 -6.36 -1.94 16.19
CA PRO A 13 -6.56 -1.65 14.78
C PRO A 13 -5.22 -1.66 14.03
N GLY A 14 -5.20 -2.26 12.84
CA GLY A 14 -3.96 -2.45 12.09
C GLY A 14 -3.04 -3.56 12.59
N HIS A 15 -3.46 -4.36 13.57
CA HIS A 15 -2.82 -5.63 13.90
C HIS A 15 -3.80 -6.77 13.62
N VAL A 16 -3.51 -7.63 12.64
CA VAL A 16 -4.33 -8.83 12.37
C VAL A 16 -3.46 -10.05 12.61
N GLY A 17 -3.89 -10.95 13.50
CA GLY A 17 -3.08 -12.12 13.87
C GLY A 17 -1.71 -11.79 14.49
N GLY A 18 -1.54 -10.59 15.07
CA GLY A 18 -0.27 -10.13 15.63
C GLY A 18 0.72 -9.57 14.60
N LYS A 19 0.31 -9.42 13.34
CA LYS A 19 1.09 -8.77 12.28
C LYS A 19 0.70 -7.30 12.16
N VAL A 20 1.68 -6.41 12.03
CA VAL A 20 1.46 -5.00 11.71
C VAL A 20 0.99 -4.88 10.25
N ILE A 21 -0.04 -4.07 10.03
CA ILE A 21 -0.59 -3.76 8.71
C ILE A 21 -0.49 -2.27 8.45
N ALA A 22 -0.04 -1.90 7.25
CA ALA A 22 -0.13 -0.55 6.70
C ALA A 22 -1.24 -0.47 5.65
N GLY A 23 -2.12 0.53 5.79
CA GLY A 23 -3.11 0.90 4.77
C GLY A 23 -2.54 1.93 3.80
N ILE A 24 -2.44 1.56 2.51
CA ILE A 24 -1.93 2.43 1.45
C ILE A 24 -3.01 2.68 0.39
N GLN A 25 -3.27 3.95 0.12
CA GLN A 25 -4.03 4.41 -1.03
C GLN A 25 -3.06 4.83 -2.12
N ILE A 26 -3.21 4.22 -3.29
CA ILE A 26 -2.48 4.56 -4.51
C ILE A 26 -3.40 5.41 -5.39
N ASP A 27 -2.86 6.49 -5.94
CA ASP A 27 -3.42 7.26 -7.05
C ASP A 27 -2.47 7.12 -8.25
N PHE A 28 -2.91 6.46 -9.30
CA PHE A 28 -2.11 6.20 -10.50
C PHE A 28 -2.01 7.42 -11.44
N GLY A 29 -2.74 8.51 -11.18
CA GLY A 29 -2.79 9.72 -12.01
C GLY A 29 -3.50 9.55 -13.36
N ALA A 30 -3.97 8.34 -13.66
CA ALA A 30 -4.74 7.99 -14.85
C ALA A 30 -5.62 6.76 -14.59
N ASP A 31 -6.66 6.57 -15.40
CA ASP A 31 -7.61 5.45 -15.24
C ASP A 31 -6.91 4.10 -15.46
N VAL A 32 -6.94 3.26 -14.43
CA VAL A 32 -6.35 1.91 -14.40
C VAL A 32 -7.39 0.81 -14.33
N SER A 33 -8.68 1.12 -14.47
CA SER A 33 -9.79 0.14 -14.42
C SER A 33 -9.63 -1.00 -15.45
N ALA A 34 -8.95 -0.74 -16.57
CA ALA A 34 -8.62 -1.74 -17.60
C ALA A 34 -7.18 -2.30 -17.51
N LYS A 35 -6.43 -1.98 -16.46
CA LYS A 35 -4.97 -2.21 -16.31
C LYS A 35 -4.65 -3.18 -15.16
N LEU A 36 -5.48 -4.20 -14.98
CA LEU A 36 -5.43 -5.16 -13.88
C LEU A 36 -4.86 -6.54 -14.27
N ALA A 37 -4.48 -6.72 -15.53
CA ALA A 37 -3.90 -7.97 -15.99
C ALA A 37 -2.45 -8.13 -15.53
N VAL A 38 -1.93 -9.36 -15.64
CA VAL A 38 -0.50 -9.63 -15.39
C VAL A 38 0.36 -8.81 -16.37
N GLY A 39 1.33 -8.09 -15.84
CA GLY A 39 2.20 -7.18 -16.59
C GLY A 39 1.63 -5.78 -16.83
N SER A 40 0.39 -5.50 -16.40
CA SER A 40 -0.19 -4.17 -16.47
C SER A 40 0.34 -3.23 -15.38
N ALA A 41 -0.02 -1.94 -15.49
CA ALA A 41 0.40 -0.90 -14.55
C ALA A 41 0.14 -1.24 -13.08
N VAL A 42 -1.03 -1.82 -12.77
CA VAL A 42 -1.36 -2.21 -11.38
C VAL A 42 -0.47 -3.37 -10.89
N ASP A 43 -0.26 -4.39 -11.72
CA ASP A 43 0.61 -5.54 -11.37
C ASP A 43 2.07 -5.10 -11.17
N ALA A 44 2.60 -4.24 -12.05
CA ALA A 44 3.94 -3.71 -11.93
C ALA A 44 4.13 -2.87 -10.65
N THR A 45 3.14 -2.04 -10.33
CA THR A 45 3.14 -1.18 -9.13
C THR A 45 3.14 -2.03 -7.86
N LEU A 46 2.25 -3.02 -7.77
CA LEU A 46 2.20 -3.93 -6.62
C LEU A 46 3.49 -4.74 -6.45
N LYS A 47 4.09 -5.20 -7.55
CA LYS A 47 5.38 -5.91 -7.52
C LYS A 47 6.51 -5.02 -7.04
N ALA A 48 6.55 -3.76 -7.47
CA ALA A 48 7.54 -2.80 -7.01
C ALA A 48 7.44 -2.58 -5.50
N ILE A 49 6.22 -2.35 -4.98
CA ILE A 49 5.99 -2.19 -3.54
C ILE A 49 6.37 -3.46 -2.77
N MET A 50 6.05 -4.65 -3.28
CA MET A 50 6.41 -5.90 -2.60
C MET A 50 7.93 -6.18 -2.60
N ASN A 51 8.69 -5.63 -3.55
CA ASN A 51 10.16 -5.73 -3.53
C ASN A 51 10.80 -4.95 -2.37
N GLU A 52 10.07 -3.99 -1.76
CA GLU A 52 10.49 -3.28 -0.55
C GLU A 52 10.31 -4.12 0.74
N GLY A 53 10.09 -5.43 0.60
CA GLY A 53 9.91 -6.34 1.73
C GLY A 53 8.49 -6.36 2.30
N LEU A 54 7.53 -5.73 1.62
CA LEU A 54 6.12 -5.73 2.01
C LEU A 54 5.36 -6.89 1.37
N THR A 55 4.34 -7.41 2.05
CA THR A 55 3.45 -8.44 1.49
C THR A 55 2.03 -7.91 1.38
N ALA A 56 1.44 -7.94 0.18
CA ALA A 56 0.04 -7.53 0.02
C ALA A 56 -0.90 -8.54 0.72
N PHE A 57 -1.64 -8.06 1.72
CA PHE A 57 -2.61 -8.84 2.49
C PHE A 57 -4.02 -8.76 1.92
N ALA A 58 -4.45 -7.56 1.52
CA ALA A 58 -5.75 -7.34 0.90
C ALA A 58 -5.65 -6.23 -0.14
N ILE A 59 -6.31 -6.42 -1.27
CA ILE A 59 -6.36 -5.44 -2.36
C ILE A 59 -7.84 -5.12 -2.61
N GLY A 60 -8.18 -3.84 -2.57
CA GLY A 60 -9.53 -3.34 -2.86
C GLY A 60 -9.84 -3.32 -4.35
N THR A 61 -11.04 -2.88 -4.70
CA THR A 61 -11.38 -2.56 -6.09
C THR A 61 -10.79 -1.23 -6.49
N VAL A 62 -10.58 -1.03 -7.79
CA VAL A 62 -10.24 0.29 -8.34
C VAL A 62 -11.32 1.31 -7.95
N ASP A 63 -10.90 2.47 -7.47
CA ASP A 63 -11.77 3.52 -6.95
C ASP A 63 -11.52 4.88 -7.64
N ALA A 64 -12.24 5.91 -7.17
CA ALA A 64 -12.26 7.25 -7.76
C ALA A 64 -11.27 8.25 -7.10
N THR A 65 -10.31 7.78 -6.31
CA THR A 65 -9.20 8.62 -5.87
C THR A 65 -8.41 9.09 -7.08
N GLY A 66 -8.03 10.37 -7.12
CA GLY A 66 -7.36 10.99 -8.28
C GLY A 66 -8.27 11.33 -9.48
N GLY A 67 -9.43 10.67 -9.60
CA GLY A 67 -10.37 10.92 -10.70
C GLY A 67 -11.32 9.76 -10.97
N THR A 68 -11.51 9.38 -12.23
CA THR A 68 -12.37 8.24 -12.58
C THR A 68 -11.50 6.99 -12.76
N GLY A 69 -11.45 6.12 -11.74
CA GLY A 69 -10.77 4.82 -11.84
C GLY A 69 -9.26 4.84 -11.64
N GLN A 70 -8.72 5.83 -10.92
CA GLN A 70 -7.27 5.99 -10.71
C GLN A 70 -6.82 5.50 -9.33
N GLY A 71 -7.75 5.15 -8.44
CA GLY A 71 -7.41 4.79 -7.08
C GLY A 71 -7.31 3.28 -6.85
N LEU A 72 -6.44 2.85 -5.94
CA LEU A 72 -6.42 1.50 -5.40
C LEU A 72 -6.01 1.49 -3.93
N LYS A 73 -6.84 0.91 -3.06
CA LYS A 73 -6.49 0.64 -1.67
C LYS A 73 -5.86 -0.72 -1.50
N VAL A 74 -4.75 -0.78 -0.77
CA VAL A 74 -4.04 -2.02 -0.47
C VAL A 74 -3.64 -2.03 0.99
N LEU A 75 -3.82 -3.18 1.63
CA LEU A 75 -3.27 -3.49 2.94
C LEU A 75 -1.99 -4.27 2.74
N PHE A 76 -0.89 -3.78 3.31
CA PHE A 76 0.39 -4.48 3.31
C PHE A 76 0.73 -4.95 4.72
N GLU A 77 1.15 -6.20 4.82
CA GLU A 77 1.78 -6.77 6.01
C GLU A 77 3.29 -6.54 5.96
N GLY A 78 3.87 -6.17 7.10
CA GLY A 78 5.32 -6.01 7.27
C GLY A 78 5.66 -5.27 8.55
N GLU A 79 6.89 -5.44 9.04
CA GLU A 79 7.44 -4.49 10.00
C GLU A 79 7.87 -3.24 9.24
N HIS A 80 7.01 -2.24 9.30
CA HIS A 80 7.32 -0.90 8.82
C HIS A 80 7.93 -0.16 10.00
N GLY A 81 9.25 -0.10 10.06
CA GLY A 81 9.94 0.66 11.10
C GLY A 81 9.56 2.15 11.03
N THR A 82 10.00 2.94 12.02
CA THR A 82 10.11 4.40 11.84
C THR A 82 11.33 4.76 10.99
N ASP A 83 11.78 3.82 10.14
CA ASP A 83 13.09 3.81 9.54
C ASP A 83 13.16 4.79 8.38
N THR A 84 14.32 5.41 8.24
CA THR A 84 14.62 6.36 7.19
C THR A 84 14.90 5.55 5.92
N TYR A 85 13.86 5.32 5.11
CA TYR A 85 13.94 4.48 3.91
C TYR A 85 15.00 4.97 2.89
N ASP A 86 15.35 6.25 2.92
CA ASP A 86 16.44 6.88 2.15
C ASP A 86 17.71 7.23 2.96
N GLY A 87 17.73 6.97 4.27
CA GLY A 87 18.82 7.34 5.17
C GLY A 87 18.86 8.82 5.62
N SER A 88 17.84 9.62 5.30
CA SER A 88 17.65 11.01 5.77
C SER A 88 16.62 11.08 6.89
N ASN A 89 16.76 12.05 7.80
CA ASN A 89 15.91 12.16 8.99
C ASN A 89 14.40 12.32 8.64
N SER A 90 13.63 11.23 8.76
CA SER A 90 12.16 11.18 8.81
C SER A 90 11.39 11.13 7.47
N GLU A 91 11.64 10.11 6.64
CA GLU A 91 10.74 9.74 5.53
C GLU A 91 9.62 8.79 6.00
N SER A 92 8.37 9.05 5.60
CA SER A 92 7.25 8.15 5.89
C SER A 92 7.18 7.00 4.88
N LEU A 93 6.65 5.83 5.26
CA LEU A 93 6.45 4.70 4.34
C LEU A 93 5.73 5.11 3.04
N ALA A 94 4.70 5.96 3.15
CA ALA A 94 3.96 6.42 1.97
C ALA A 94 4.85 7.24 1.01
N ALA A 95 5.74 8.08 1.53
CA ALA A 95 6.67 8.88 0.72
C ALA A 95 7.70 7.98 0.01
N HIS A 96 8.28 7.01 0.73
CA HIS A 96 9.19 6.05 0.12
C HIS A 96 8.51 5.23 -0.99
N LEU A 97 7.30 4.73 -0.74
CA LEU A 97 6.55 3.99 -1.76
C LEU A 97 6.16 4.87 -2.95
N GLU A 98 5.95 6.17 -2.74
CA GLU A 98 5.74 7.12 -3.83
C GLU A 98 6.95 7.17 -4.76
N ASP A 99 8.15 7.31 -4.21
CA ASP A 99 9.40 7.30 -4.98
C ASP A 99 9.60 5.97 -5.73
N VAL A 100 9.33 4.84 -5.08
CA VAL A 100 9.43 3.49 -5.69
C VAL A 100 8.47 3.35 -6.88
N VAL A 101 7.23 3.83 -6.75
CA VAL A 101 6.23 3.75 -7.82
C VAL A 101 6.55 4.73 -8.94
N GLN A 102 6.96 5.95 -8.62
CA GLN A 102 7.35 6.96 -9.62
C GLN A 102 8.59 6.52 -10.43
N ALA A 103 9.53 5.81 -9.81
CA ALA A 103 10.72 5.27 -10.47
C ALA A 103 10.40 4.25 -11.59
N LEU A 104 9.19 3.66 -11.61
CA LEU A 104 8.75 2.78 -12.70
C LEU A 104 8.54 3.52 -14.03
N GLY A 105 8.37 4.85 -13.99
CA GLY A 105 8.14 5.66 -15.18
C GLY A 105 6.81 5.34 -15.87
N THR A 106 6.84 5.05 -17.18
CA THR A 106 5.63 4.71 -17.93
C THR A 106 5.46 3.21 -18.10
N VAL A 107 4.35 2.66 -17.60
CA VAL A 107 4.02 1.23 -17.68
C VAL A 107 2.62 1.06 -18.27
N ASP A 108 2.46 0.20 -19.28
CA ASP A 108 1.16 -0.08 -19.93
C ASP A 108 0.40 1.19 -20.36
N GLY A 109 1.15 2.22 -20.80
CA GLY A 109 0.62 3.53 -21.20
C GLY A 109 0.22 4.47 -20.06
N ILE A 110 0.42 4.06 -18.80
CA ILE A 110 0.18 4.88 -17.61
C ILE A 110 1.51 5.51 -17.19
N ASN A 111 1.54 6.84 -17.07
CA ASN A 111 2.71 7.55 -16.57
C ASN A 111 2.68 7.61 -15.04
N LEU A 112 3.46 6.76 -14.38
CA LEU A 112 3.53 6.66 -12.92
C LEU A 112 4.42 7.71 -12.29
N ALA A 113 5.17 8.52 -13.06
CA ALA A 113 6.01 9.58 -12.51
C ALA A 113 5.23 10.70 -11.78
N GLY A 114 3.90 10.72 -11.92
CA GLY A 114 3.00 11.58 -11.15
C GLY A 114 2.06 10.82 -10.23
N ALA A 115 2.34 9.54 -9.94
CA ALA A 115 1.55 8.75 -9.02
C ALA A 115 1.65 9.32 -7.60
N GLY A 116 0.53 9.32 -6.89
CA GLY A 116 0.42 9.76 -5.51
C GLY A 116 0.23 8.58 -4.56
N ILE A 117 0.92 8.57 -3.42
CA ILE A 117 0.76 7.54 -2.39
C ILE A 117 0.41 8.17 -1.05
N THR A 118 -0.66 7.69 -0.41
CA THR A 118 -1.07 8.17 0.91
C THR A 118 -1.38 7.02 1.86
N ALA A 119 -1.04 7.20 3.14
CA ALA A 119 -1.46 6.28 4.19
C ALA A 119 -2.92 6.56 4.61
N PHE A 120 -3.65 5.53 5.02
CA PHE A 120 -4.97 5.67 5.62
C PHE A 120 -5.10 4.86 6.91
N ASP A 121 -5.94 5.35 7.82
CA ASP A 121 -6.21 4.71 9.11
C ASP A 121 -7.04 3.42 8.96
N LEU A 122 -6.71 2.40 9.75
CA LEU A 122 -7.33 1.07 9.74
C LEU A 122 -8.44 0.91 10.80
#